data_AF-A0A960QN26-F1
#
_entry.id   AF-A0A960QN26-F1
#
_cell.length_a   1.000
_cell.length_b   1.000
_cell.length_c   1.000
_cell.angle_alpha   90.00
_cell.angle_beta   90.00
_cell.angle_gamma   90.00
#
_symmetry.space_group_name_H-M   'P 1'
#
loop_
_entity.id
_entity.type
_entity.pdbx_description
1 polymer ?
#
loop_
_entity_poly.entity_id
_entity_poly.type
_entity_poly.pdbx_seq_one_letter_code
_entity_poly.pdbx_strand_id
1 'polypeptide(L)'
;LLEKGADPFAHKWDGDAPILKIIDFRSIHLLQKCLSKGVDLNCKRLKISLLYRAAEIDWLEGVRLLLEQGANVNLQNSSDSWSKGGRTPLHAAAENGNLEMVKLLRRHGADLSPPDVKTPFALAAECNHKNVLLYFISQGFLSP
;
A
#
# COMPACT_ATOMS: atom_id res chain seq x y z
N LEU A 1 -35.06 10.17 2.56
CA LEU A 1 -35.85 8.96 2.84
C LEU A 1 -35.14 7.77 2.20
N LEU A 2 -34.35 7.03 2.98
CA LEU A 2 -33.70 5.79 2.57
C LEU A 2 -34.61 4.63 3.01
N GLU A 3 -35.58 4.27 2.17
CA GLU A 3 -36.38 3.07 2.35
C GLU A 3 -36.18 2.14 1.16
N LYS A 4 -36.07 0.84 1.48
CA LYS A 4 -35.93 -0.32 0.58
C LYS A 4 -34.56 -0.51 -0.06
N GLY A 5 -33.70 -1.29 0.61
CA GLY A 5 -32.90 -2.37 -0.01
C GLY A 5 -31.99 -2.07 -1.20
N ALA A 6 -31.83 -0.81 -1.60
CA ALA A 6 -30.96 -0.41 -2.68
C ALA A 6 -29.52 -0.49 -2.17
N ASP A 7 -28.80 -1.54 -2.54
CA ASP A 7 -27.34 -1.55 -2.46
C ASP A 7 -26.86 -0.34 -3.26
N PRO A 8 -26.21 0.67 -2.64
CA PRO A 8 -25.74 1.87 -3.37
C PRO A 8 -24.68 1.56 -4.43
N PHE A 9 -24.38 0.27 -4.62
CA PHE A 9 -23.43 -0.31 -5.55
C PHE A 9 -24.08 -1.25 -6.59
N ALA A 10 -25.42 -1.34 -6.66
CA ALA A 10 -26.16 -2.26 -7.54
C ALA A 10 -26.02 -1.94 -9.03
N HIS A 11 -25.64 -0.72 -9.39
CA HIS A 11 -25.37 -0.36 -10.78
C HIS A 11 -23.89 -0.08 -10.97
N LYS A 12 -23.23 -1.07 -11.60
CA LYS A 12 -21.93 -0.99 -12.27
C LYS A 12 -20.74 -0.70 -11.36
N TRP A 13 -20.15 -1.78 -10.88
CA TRP A 13 -18.70 -1.85 -10.77
C TRP A 13 -18.10 -1.91 -12.18
N ASP A 14 -18.28 -0.84 -12.96
CA ASP A 14 -17.60 -0.67 -14.25
C ASP A 14 -16.12 -0.34 -13.94
N GLY A 15 -15.36 -1.37 -13.56
CA GLY A 15 -13.90 -1.32 -13.36
C GLY A 15 -13.40 -1.22 -11.91
N ASP A 16 -12.08 -1.15 -11.78
CA ASP A 16 -11.33 -1.22 -10.51
C ASP A 16 -11.24 0.13 -9.75
N ALA A 17 -11.74 1.23 -10.32
CA ALA A 17 -11.73 2.56 -9.70
C ALA A 17 -12.51 2.71 -8.36
N PRO A 18 -13.59 1.96 -8.08
CA PRO A 18 -14.35 2.09 -6.83
C PRO A 18 -13.59 1.67 -5.56
N ILE A 19 -12.71 0.65 -5.63
CA ILE A 19 -11.97 0.17 -4.45
C ILE A 19 -10.89 1.16 -4.00
N LEU A 20 -10.26 1.87 -4.94
CA LEU A 20 -9.31 2.95 -4.59
C LEU A 20 -9.99 4.07 -3.81
N LYS A 21 -11.23 4.43 -4.18
CA LYS A 21 -12.00 5.45 -3.46
C LYS A 21 -12.38 4.99 -2.04
N ILE A 22 -12.66 3.70 -1.86
CA ILE A 22 -12.87 3.10 -0.52
C ILE A 22 -11.60 3.25 0.33
N ILE A 23 -10.42 3.00 -0.26
CA ILE A 23 -9.11 3.17 0.39
C ILE A 23 -8.87 4.64 0.74
N ASP A 24 -9.11 5.57 -0.19
CA ASP A 24 -8.93 7.00 0.03
C ASP A 24 -9.80 7.53 1.18
N PHE A 25 -11.03 7.02 1.32
CA PHE A 25 -11.91 7.34 2.45
C PHE A 25 -11.66 6.49 3.71
N ARG A 26 -10.67 5.59 3.68
CA ARG A 26 -10.29 4.69 4.79
C ARG A 26 -11.46 3.90 5.38
N SER A 27 -12.40 3.49 4.54
CA SER A 27 -13.58 2.77 5.00
C SER A 27 -13.30 1.26 5.10
N ILE A 28 -12.92 0.79 6.29
CA ILE A 28 -12.61 -0.64 6.51
C ILE A 28 -13.82 -1.53 6.22
N HIS A 29 -15.02 -1.10 6.60
CA HIS A 29 -16.26 -1.84 6.40
C HIS A 29 -16.56 -2.05 4.90
N LEU A 30 -16.43 -0.99 4.09
CA LEU A 30 -16.63 -1.09 2.65
C LEU A 30 -15.50 -1.87 1.99
N LEU A 31 -14.26 -1.77 2.50
CA LEU A 31 -13.14 -2.55 2.01
C LEU A 31 -13.40 -4.06 2.23
N GLN A 32 -13.80 -4.48 3.43
CA GLN A 32 -14.18 -5.86 3.72
C GLN A 32 -15.30 -6.37 2.81
N LYS A 33 -16.39 -5.59 2.66
CA LYS A 33 -17.51 -5.93 1.76
C LYS A 33 -17.08 -6.02 0.30
N CYS A 34 -16.08 -5.23 -0.11
CA CYS A 34 -15.54 -5.24 -1.45
C CYS A 34 -14.70 -6.51 -1.68
N LEU A 35 -13.80 -6.81 -0.74
CA LEU A 35 -12.90 -7.97 -0.76
C LEU A 35 -13.65 -9.30 -0.77
N SER A 36 -14.78 -9.40 -0.06
CA SER A 36 -15.60 -10.62 -0.05
C SER A 36 -16.19 -10.99 -1.42
N LYS A 37 -16.09 -10.10 -2.42
CA LYS A 37 -16.52 -10.36 -3.81
C LYS A 37 -15.40 -10.93 -4.70
N GLY A 38 -14.21 -11.22 -4.15
CA GLY A 38 -13.11 -11.84 -4.89
C GLY A 38 -12.35 -10.86 -5.79
N VAL A 39 -12.14 -9.62 -5.32
CA VAL A 39 -11.38 -8.60 -6.05
C VAL A 39 -9.91 -9.02 -6.16
N ASP A 40 -9.33 -8.93 -7.36
CA ASP A 40 -7.90 -9.13 -7.57
C ASP A 40 -7.11 -7.91 -7.07
N LEU A 41 -6.39 -8.10 -5.96
CA LEU A 41 -5.58 -7.06 -5.31
C LEU A 41 -4.28 -6.75 -6.03
N ASN A 42 -3.89 -7.59 -6.99
CA ASN A 42 -2.62 -7.51 -7.69
C ASN A 42 -2.81 -7.16 -9.18
N CYS A 43 -4.02 -6.72 -9.54
CA CYS A 43 -4.38 -6.45 -10.92
C CYS A 43 -3.55 -5.29 -11.50
N LYS A 44 -2.69 -5.57 -12.50
CA LYS A 44 -1.88 -4.55 -13.19
C LYS A 44 -2.69 -3.56 -14.03
N ARG A 45 -3.98 -3.82 -14.28
CA ARG A 45 -4.87 -2.87 -14.96
C ARG A 45 -5.06 -1.61 -14.13
N LEU A 46 -5.05 -1.76 -12.80
CA LEU A 46 -4.90 -0.64 -11.89
C LEU A 46 -3.49 -0.09 -12.07
N LYS A 47 -3.38 1.11 -12.65
CA LYS A 47 -2.10 1.84 -12.67
C LYS A 47 -1.58 2.09 -11.24
N ILE A 48 -2.46 2.03 -10.25
CA ILE A 48 -2.17 2.27 -8.84
C ILE A 48 -2.29 0.97 -8.04
N SER A 49 -1.23 0.57 -7.32
CA SER A 49 -1.30 -0.56 -6.39
C SER A 49 -2.17 -0.21 -5.16
N LEU A 50 -3.16 -1.04 -4.84
CA LEU A 50 -4.06 -0.83 -3.69
C LEU A 50 -3.28 -0.78 -2.37
N LEU A 51 -2.32 -1.69 -2.22
CA LEU A 51 -1.48 -1.77 -1.04
C LEU A 51 -0.53 -0.57 -0.94
N TYR A 52 0.02 -0.12 -2.07
CA TYR A 52 0.81 1.11 -2.11
C TYR A 52 -0.04 2.30 -1.67
N ARG A 53 -1.23 2.47 -2.25
CA ARG A 53 -2.10 3.60 -1.94
C ARG A 53 -2.51 3.63 -0.46
N ALA A 54 -2.83 2.47 0.12
CA ALA A 54 -3.14 2.36 1.54
C ALA A 54 -1.92 2.71 2.43
N ALA A 55 -0.70 2.33 2.04
CA ALA A 55 0.52 2.69 2.73
C ALA A 55 0.87 4.18 2.59
N GLU A 56 0.69 4.76 1.40
CA GLU A 56 0.93 6.18 1.09
C GLU A 56 0.07 7.11 1.93
N ILE A 57 -1.19 6.75 2.14
CA ILE A 57 -2.06 7.49 3.05
C ILE A 57 -1.87 7.09 4.53
N ASP A 58 -0.89 6.29 4.90
CA ASP A 58 -0.68 5.83 6.29
C ASP A 58 -1.91 5.13 6.92
N TRP A 59 -2.67 4.36 6.13
CA TRP A 59 -3.81 3.62 6.65
C TRP A 59 -3.42 2.21 7.09
N LEU A 60 -2.89 2.12 8.31
CA LEU A 60 -2.32 0.89 8.87
C LEU A 60 -3.31 -0.29 8.93
N GLU A 61 -4.58 -0.02 9.28
CA GLU A 61 -5.62 -1.05 9.33
C GLU A 61 -5.96 -1.60 7.93
N GLY A 62 -6.08 -0.73 6.93
CA GLY A 62 -6.31 -1.15 5.55
C GLY A 62 -5.14 -1.92 4.97
N VAL A 63 -3.89 -1.50 5.25
CA VAL A 63 -2.69 -2.26 4.86
C VAL A 63 -2.70 -3.65 5.48
N ARG A 64 -3.02 -3.77 6.78
CA ARG A 64 -3.16 -5.07 7.44
C ARG A 64 -4.16 -5.97 6.73
N LEU A 65 -5.38 -5.46 6.48
CA LEU A 65 -6.43 -6.22 5.82
C LEU A 65 -6.03 -6.64 4.40
N LEU A 66 -5.44 -5.74 3.61
CA LEU A 66 -5.01 -6.06 2.24
C LEU A 66 -3.92 -7.14 2.23
N LEU A 67 -2.95 -7.08 3.14
CA LEU A 67 -1.91 -8.11 3.28
C LEU A 67 -2.49 -9.46 3.71
N GLU A 68 -3.44 -9.47 4.66
CA GLU A 68 -4.15 -10.69 5.10
C GLU A 68 -4.98 -11.32 3.96
N GLN A 69 -5.44 -10.52 3.00
CA GLN A 69 -6.13 -10.98 1.79
C GLN A 69 -5.17 -11.31 0.63
N GLY A 70 -3.85 -11.36 0.86
CA GLY A 70 -2.89 -11.79 -0.15
C GLY A 70 -2.46 -10.71 -1.15
N ALA A 71 -2.60 -9.43 -0.81
CA ALA A 71 -1.96 -8.37 -1.59
C ALA A 71 -0.44 -8.56 -1.61
N ASN A 72 0.16 -8.46 -2.80
CA ASN A 72 1.60 -8.58 -2.98
C ASN A 72 2.30 -7.37 -2.39
N VAL A 73 3.04 -7.61 -1.30
CA VAL A 73 3.78 -6.58 -0.55
C VAL A 73 4.83 -5.84 -1.37
N ASN A 74 5.37 -6.48 -2.41
CA ASN A 74 6.41 -5.93 -3.28
C ASN A 74 5.85 -5.42 -4.62
N LEU A 75 4.53 -5.36 -4.78
CA LEU A 75 3.93 -4.85 -6.02
C LEU A 75 4.27 -3.37 -6.20
N GLN A 76 4.99 -3.09 -7.28
CA GLN A 76 5.38 -1.74 -7.66
C GLN A 76 4.18 -0.97 -8.20
N ASN A 77 4.01 0.23 -7.65
CA ASN A 77 3.08 1.23 -8.13
C ASN A 77 3.53 1.73 -9.50
N SER A 78 2.64 1.67 -10.49
CA SER A 78 2.97 2.01 -11.89
C SER A 78 2.50 3.41 -12.29
N SER A 79 1.90 4.17 -11.37
CA SER A 79 1.40 5.53 -11.64
C SER A 79 2.47 6.61 -11.52
N ASP A 80 3.61 6.29 -10.92
CA ASP A 80 4.64 7.28 -10.61
C ASP A 80 5.53 7.50 -11.83
N SER A 81 5.20 8.54 -12.60
CA SER A 81 6.00 8.98 -13.76
C SER A 81 7.41 9.43 -13.38
N TRP A 82 7.66 9.66 -12.08
CA TRP A 82 8.96 10.08 -11.55
C TRP A 82 9.93 8.92 -11.31
N SER A 83 9.45 7.67 -11.27
CA SER A 83 10.28 6.49 -10.98
C SER A 83 10.25 5.52 -12.16
N LYS A 84 11.42 5.23 -12.75
CA LYS A 84 11.54 4.21 -13.82
C LYS A 84 11.26 2.79 -13.30
N GLY A 85 11.36 2.55 -11.99
CA GLY A 85 11.13 1.27 -11.35
C GLY A 85 9.77 1.12 -10.64
N GLY A 86 9.02 2.20 -10.44
CA GLY A 86 7.78 2.17 -9.66
C GLY A 86 8.01 2.00 -8.15
N ARG A 87 7.28 2.75 -7.33
CA ARG A 87 7.44 2.72 -5.87
C ARG A 87 6.69 1.53 -5.26
N THR A 88 7.29 0.86 -4.27
CA THR A 88 6.63 -0.20 -3.47
C THR A 88 5.96 0.40 -2.22
N PRO A 89 5.03 -0.31 -1.55
CA PRO A 89 4.46 0.12 -0.27
C PRO A 89 5.52 0.50 0.78
N LEU A 90 6.70 -0.13 0.75
CA LEU A 90 7.78 0.21 1.67
C LEU A 90 8.39 1.60 1.40
N HIS A 91 8.41 2.06 0.15
CA HIS A 91 8.84 3.43 -0.17
C HIS A 91 7.93 4.46 0.47
N ALA A 92 6.61 4.28 0.34
CA ALA A 92 5.61 5.15 0.95
C ALA A 92 5.76 5.19 2.48
N ALA A 93 5.84 4.03 3.13
CA ALA A 93 6.02 3.95 4.58
C ALA A 93 7.32 4.62 5.07
N ALA A 94 8.40 4.50 4.27
CA ALA A 94 9.69 5.09 4.58
C ALA A 94 9.70 6.61 4.37
N GLU A 95 9.08 7.12 3.30
CA GLU A 95 8.90 8.56 3.02
C GLU A 95 8.03 9.24 4.09
N ASN A 96 7.01 8.55 4.61
CA ASN A 96 6.17 9.02 5.71
C ASN A 96 6.84 8.93 7.09
N GLY A 97 7.93 8.17 7.22
CA GLY A 97 8.61 7.93 8.51
C GLY A 97 7.83 7.04 9.47
N ASN A 98 6.82 6.33 8.97
CA ASN A 98 5.92 5.52 9.76
C ASN A 98 6.55 4.16 10.08
N LEU A 99 7.31 4.11 11.17
CA LEU A 99 8.04 2.90 11.60
C LEU A 99 7.12 1.69 11.81
N GLU A 100 5.89 1.89 12.30
CA GLU A 100 4.96 0.78 12.52
C GLU A 100 4.45 0.20 11.20
N MET A 101 4.19 1.05 10.19
CA MET A 101 3.89 0.61 8.83
C MET A 101 5.09 -0.14 8.21
N VAL A 102 6.30 0.39 8.37
CA VAL A 102 7.54 -0.26 7.90
C VAL A 102 7.70 -1.66 8.49
N LYS A 103 7.54 -1.80 9.82
CA LYS A 103 7.60 -3.11 10.49
C LYS A 103 6.51 -4.06 10.02
N LEU A 104 5.29 -3.56 9.82
CA LEU A 104 4.18 -4.37 9.30
C LEU A 104 4.52 -4.92 7.92
N LEU A 105 4.91 -4.06 6.98
CA LEU A 105 5.29 -4.45 5.63
C LEU A 105 6.47 -5.44 5.65
N ARG A 106 7.49 -5.21 6.49
CA ARG A 106 8.65 -6.11 6.61
C ARG A 106 8.26 -7.49 7.13
N ARG A 107 7.36 -7.59 8.12
CA ARG A 107 6.84 -8.89 8.60
C ARG A 107 6.14 -9.69 7.50
N HIS A 108 5.55 -9.00 6.51
CA HIS A 108 4.90 -9.63 5.36
C HIS A 108 5.80 -9.84 4.14
N GLY A 109 7.11 -9.60 4.25
CA GLY A 109 8.04 -9.91 3.15
C GLY A 109 8.59 -8.71 2.38
N ALA A 110 8.26 -7.47 2.75
CA ALA A 110 8.63 -6.28 1.96
C ALA A 110 10.15 -6.10 1.77
N ASP A 111 10.64 -6.17 0.53
CA ASP A 111 12.06 -6.04 0.20
C ASP A 111 12.61 -4.68 0.64
N LEU A 112 13.77 -4.68 1.32
CA LEU A 112 14.39 -3.44 1.82
C LEU A 112 15.10 -2.66 0.70
N SER A 113 15.53 -3.37 -0.35
CA SER A 113 16.25 -2.84 -1.51
C SER A 113 15.54 -3.20 -2.83
N PRO A 114 14.27 -2.80 -3.00
CA PRO A 114 13.55 -3.05 -4.24
C PRO A 114 14.22 -2.31 -5.41
N PRO A 115 14.09 -2.81 -6.65
CA PRO A 115 14.66 -2.18 -7.82
C PRO A 115 13.88 -0.89 -8.16
N ASP A 116 14.33 0.23 -7.60
CA ASP A 116 13.91 1.58 -7.97
C ASP A 116 15.11 2.55 -7.92
N VAL A 117 14.97 3.70 -8.57
CA VAL A 117 15.98 4.77 -8.63
C VAL A 117 16.31 5.28 -7.23
N LYS A 118 15.33 5.32 -6.32
CA LYS A 118 15.53 5.67 -4.91
C LYS A 118 15.00 4.56 -4.02
N THR A 119 15.87 3.95 -3.21
CA THR A 119 15.45 2.91 -2.26
C THR A 119 14.59 3.50 -1.13
N PRO A 120 13.78 2.67 -0.43
CA PRO A 120 13.06 3.10 0.77
C PRO A 120 14.00 3.71 1.82
N PHE A 121 15.21 3.17 1.97
CA PHE A 121 16.23 3.74 2.85
C PHE A 121 16.64 5.16 2.45
N ALA A 122 16.89 5.39 1.15
CA ALA A 122 17.25 6.72 0.64
C ALA A 122 16.13 7.75 0.90
N LEU A 123 14.87 7.37 0.69
CA LEU A 123 13.72 8.24 1.00
C LEU A 123 13.63 8.57 2.50
N ALA A 124 13.77 7.58 3.37
CA ALA A 124 13.81 7.82 4.82
C ALA A 124 14.97 8.76 5.22
N ALA A 125 16.11 8.69 4.52
CA ALA A 125 17.26 9.55 4.77
C ALA A 125 17.01 11.00 4.32
N GLU A 126 16.48 11.18 3.10
CA GLU A 126 16.10 12.49 2.57
C GLU A 126 15.07 13.20 3.44
N CYS A 127 14.12 12.45 4.00
CA CYS A 127 13.09 12.97 4.90
C CYS A 127 13.51 13.02 6.38
N ASN A 128 14.75 12.64 6.72
CA ASN A 128 15.31 12.64 8.08
C ASN A 128 14.55 11.75 9.11
N HIS A 129 14.02 10.62 8.67
CA HIS A 129 13.28 9.64 9.49
C HIS A 129 14.21 8.67 10.21
N LYS A 130 14.93 9.17 11.21
CA LYS A 130 15.99 8.44 11.94
C LYS A 130 15.56 7.09 12.50
N ASN A 131 14.34 7.00 13.03
CA ASN A 131 13.79 5.75 13.59
C ASN A 131 13.63 4.66 12.51
N VAL A 132 13.20 5.02 11.31
CA VAL A 132 13.10 4.11 10.16
C VAL A 132 14.49 3.70 9.67
N LEU A 133 15.44 4.65 9.58
CA LEU A 133 16.83 4.34 9.21
C LEU A 133 17.49 3.36 10.17
N LEU A 134 17.39 3.62 11.48
CA LEU A 134 17.92 2.73 12.51
C LEU A 134 17.29 1.33 12.42
N TYR A 135 15.99 1.27 12.15
CA TYR A 135 15.33 -0.01 11.91
C TYR A 135 15.89 -0.73 10.68
N PHE A 136 16.00 -0.07 9.52
CA PHE A 136 16.58 -0.69 8.33
C PHE A 136 18.02 -1.18 8.54
N ILE A 137 18.85 -0.41 9.25
CA ILE A 137 20.22 -0.83 9.62
C ILE A 137 20.18 -2.10 10.47
N SER A 138 19.29 -2.14 11.48
CA SER A 138 19.13 -3.34 12.34
C SER A 138 18.56 -4.56 11.60
N GLN A 139 17.86 -4.36 10.49
CA GLN A 139 17.38 -5.44 9.61
C GLN A 139 18.42 -5.85 8.56
N GLY A 140 19.64 -5.33 8.68
CA GLY A 140 20.77 -5.76 7.88
C GLY A 140 20.90 -5.11 6.50
N PHE A 141 20.20 -3.99 6.25
CA PHE A 141 20.31 -3.25 4.97
C PHE A 141 21.74 -2.81 4.62
N LEU A 142 22.62 -2.67 5.62
CA LEU A 142 24.04 -2.32 5.46
C LEU A 142 24.99 -3.38 6.06
N SER A 143 24.54 -4.64 6.19
CA SER A 143 25.48 -5.72 6.58
C SER A 143 26.44 -5.95 5.42
N PRO A 144 27.77 -6.00 5.64
CA PRO A 144 28.77 -6.19 4.59
C PRO A 144 28.66 -7.56 3.90
#